data_AF-A0A1Z4LXQ4-F1
#
_entry.id   AF-A0A1Z4LXQ4-F1
#
_cell.length_a   1.000
_cell.length_b   1.000
_cell.length_c   1.000
_cell.angle_alpha   90.00
_cell.angle_beta   90.00
_cell.angle_gamma   90.00
#
_symmetry.space_group_name_H-M   'P 1'
#
loop_
_entity.id
_entity.type
_entity.pdbx_description
1 polymer ?
#
loop_
_entity_poly.entity_id
_entity_poly.type
_entity_poly.pdbx_seq_one_letter_code
_entity_poly.pdbx_strand_id
1 'polypeptide(L)'
;MTQNASKSILNWTEKHLKYCLKYRIKNVAQTLWKWLLTLGKENQKIEFTLQEFQQYVKKLQGKPHALHWVKQQFEKLVFLRIIHIDKDFGHNTYRIKLRHPDATIPKKRCERNLHYHQVTLEKQPSNGCHSETGFVSSSSPHSPDKSTVCTDDSSGSNTNNQPDYSNELNIKEHHRKLQIIKACAKYGILFNPKKATTEEIYKYPIEDITASLKLFKQRNKGGLIDNPQGWLIDCLRYRYYEDNLYTKETFIADIEDIFTSVFSNSG
;
A
#
# COMPACT_ATOMS: atom_id res chain seq x y z
N MET A 1 27.84 42.72 1.98
CA MET A 1 28.78 41.64 2.35
C MET A 1 28.09 40.29 2.14
N THR A 2 28.20 39.71 0.96
CA THR A 2 27.59 38.41 0.62
C THR A 2 28.68 37.37 0.58
N GLN A 3 28.81 36.59 1.66
CA GLN A 3 29.72 35.46 1.71
C GLN A 3 29.27 34.42 0.68
N ASN A 4 30.09 34.23 -0.35
CA ASN A 4 29.97 33.11 -1.28
C ASN A 4 30.21 31.82 -0.50
N ALA A 5 29.11 31.18 -0.07
CA ALA A 5 29.13 29.86 0.51
C ALA A 5 29.77 28.89 -0.48
N SER A 6 30.90 28.33 -0.06
CA SER A 6 31.62 27.26 -0.74
C SER A 6 30.63 26.18 -1.16
N LYS A 7 30.64 25.84 -2.46
CA LYS A 7 29.87 24.74 -3.04
C LYS A 7 30.17 23.47 -2.23
N SER A 8 29.33 23.17 -1.23
CA SER A 8 29.44 21.92 -0.49
C SER A 8 29.24 20.82 -1.51
N ILE A 9 30.30 20.05 -1.76
CA ILE A 9 30.29 18.86 -2.59
C ILE A 9 29.06 18.05 -2.17
N LEU A 10 28.12 17.90 -3.10
CA LEU A 10 26.87 17.16 -2.87
C LEU A 10 27.25 15.80 -2.29
N ASN A 11 26.83 15.49 -1.06
CA ASN A 11 27.01 14.19 -0.41
C ASN A 11 26.20 13.06 -1.08
N TRP A 12 25.82 13.24 -2.35
CA TRP A 12 25.06 12.29 -3.13
C TRP A 12 25.97 11.19 -3.67
N THR A 13 26.06 10.09 -2.93
CA THR A 13 26.91 8.94 -3.28
C THR A 13 26.18 7.91 -4.16
N GLU A 14 26.93 6.97 -4.74
CA GLU A 14 26.37 5.83 -5.49
C GLU A 14 25.40 4.99 -4.66
N LYS A 15 25.59 4.94 -3.33
CA LYS A 15 24.68 4.27 -2.40
C LYS A 15 23.26 4.85 -2.47
N HIS A 16 23.14 6.18 -2.59
CA HIS A 16 21.85 6.83 -2.74
C HIS A 16 21.15 6.41 -4.04
N LEU A 17 21.90 6.30 -5.14
CA LEU A 17 21.37 5.84 -6.42
C LEU A 17 20.89 4.39 -6.35
N LYS A 18 21.72 3.49 -5.77
CA LYS A 18 21.35 2.09 -5.56
C LYS A 18 20.08 1.95 -4.70
N TYR A 19 19.96 2.77 -3.66
CA TYR A 19 18.76 2.83 -2.82
C TYR A 19 17.53 3.31 -3.62
N CYS A 20 17.68 4.36 -4.44
CA CYS A 20 16.61 4.88 -5.28
C CYS A 20 16.10 3.84 -6.29
N LEU A 21 17.01 3.06 -6.90
CA LEU A 21 16.68 1.96 -7.80
C LEU A 21 15.95 0.84 -7.07
N LYS A 22 16.47 0.42 -5.91
CA LYS A 22 15.88 -0.66 -5.08
C LYS A 22 14.42 -0.38 -4.70
N TYR A 23 14.11 0.85 -4.27
CA TYR A 23 12.77 1.23 -3.81
C TYR A 23 11.93 2.00 -4.85
N ARG A 24 12.39 2.03 -6.11
CA ARG A 24 11.74 2.74 -7.22
C ARG A 24 11.33 4.17 -6.84
N ILE A 25 12.29 4.92 -6.29
CA ILE A 25 12.08 6.32 -5.88
C ILE A 25 12.01 7.19 -7.14
N LYS A 26 10.90 7.92 -7.32
CA LYS A 26 10.68 8.76 -8.51
C LYS A 26 11.65 9.95 -8.53
N ASN A 27 11.94 10.48 -9.72
CA ASN A 27 12.88 11.60 -9.90
C ASN A 27 12.56 12.81 -8.99
N VAL A 28 11.28 13.16 -8.82
CA VAL A 28 10.88 14.27 -7.93
C VAL A 28 11.30 14.02 -6.48
N ALA A 29 11.11 12.80 -5.96
CA ALA A 29 11.55 12.44 -4.63
C ALA A 29 13.09 12.42 -4.51
N GLN A 30 13.80 12.00 -5.56
CA GLN A 30 15.26 12.06 -5.60
C GLN A 30 15.76 13.52 -5.55
N THR A 31 15.15 14.42 -6.33
CA THR A 31 15.49 15.84 -6.33
C THR A 31 15.21 16.49 -4.98
N LEU A 32 14.08 16.14 -4.35
CA LEU A 32 13.77 16.58 -2.99
C LEU A 32 14.83 16.12 -1.99
N TRP A 33 15.22 14.85 -2.03
CA TRP A 33 16.25 14.31 -1.15
C TRP A 33 17.61 14.99 -1.38
N LYS A 34 18.04 15.13 -2.65
CA LYS A 34 19.27 15.87 -3.01
C LYS A 34 19.26 17.28 -2.44
N TRP A 35 18.16 18.00 -2.62
CA TRP A 35 18.02 19.36 -2.11
C TRP A 35 18.10 19.41 -0.58
N LEU A 36 17.43 18.49 0.13
CA LEU A 36 17.51 18.44 1.59
C LEU A 36 18.95 18.20 2.09
N LEU A 37 19.74 17.38 1.38
CA LEU A 37 21.17 17.18 1.67
C LEU A 37 22.02 18.44 1.45
N THR A 38 21.54 19.40 0.65
CA THR A 38 22.22 20.71 0.50
C THR A 38 21.92 21.66 1.66
N LEU A 39 20.83 21.46 2.40
CA LEU A 39 20.43 22.33 3.51
C LEU A 39 21.15 21.99 4.82
N GLY A 40 21.61 20.75 4.99
CA GLY A 40 22.27 20.32 6.22
C GLY A 40 22.90 18.94 6.11
N LYS A 41 23.73 18.61 7.10
CA LYS A 41 24.35 17.28 7.21
C LYS A 41 23.33 16.25 7.70
N GLU A 42 23.64 14.97 7.48
CA GLU A 42 22.84 13.87 8.01
C GLU A 42 22.69 13.96 9.53
N ASN A 43 21.54 13.53 10.04
CA ASN A 43 21.11 13.59 11.45
C ASN A 43 20.99 15.01 12.05
N GLN A 44 21.28 16.07 11.31
CA GLN A 44 21.03 17.44 11.74
C GLN A 44 19.54 17.77 11.64
N LYS A 45 19.04 18.61 12.56
CA LYS A 45 17.70 19.17 12.47
C LYS A 45 17.67 20.23 11.37
N ILE A 46 16.82 20.03 10.37
CA ILE A 46 16.63 20.94 9.24
C ILE A 46 15.18 21.39 9.27
N GLU A 47 14.96 22.70 9.24
CA GLU A 47 13.64 23.28 9.03
C GLU A 47 13.50 23.69 7.57
N PHE A 48 12.38 23.33 6.97
CA PHE A 48 12.09 23.72 5.60
C PHE A 48 10.59 23.71 5.32
N THR A 49 10.20 24.40 4.26
CA THR A 49 8.83 24.40 3.74
C THR A 49 8.77 23.79 2.35
N LEU A 50 7.72 23.02 2.03
CA LEU A 50 7.56 22.44 0.68
C LEU A 50 7.51 23.53 -0.43
N GLN A 51 7.11 24.75 -0.09
CA GLN A 51 7.15 25.90 -1.00
C GLN A 51 8.58 26.32 -1.34
N GLU A 52 9.52 26.29 -0.38
CA GLU A 52 10.93 26.59 -0.63
C GLU A 52 11.52 25.59 -1.62
N PHE A 53 11.15 24.31 -1.50
CA PHE A 53 11.51 23.31 -2.48
C PHE A 53 10.93 23.61 -3.87
N GLN A 54 9.67 24.03 -3.96
CA GLN A 54 9.07 24.41 -5.25
C GLN A 54 9.79 25.60 -5.88
N GLN A 55 10.19 26.60 -5.08
CA GLN A 55 10.98 27.73 -5.56
C GLN A 55 12.36 27.28 -6.07
N TYR A 56 13.01 26.34 -5.36
CA TYR A 56 14.25 25.72 -5.81
C TYR A 56 14.09 24.99 -7.15
N VAL A 57 13.07 24.14 -7.29
CA VAL A 57 12.79 23.42 -8.56
C VAL A 57 12.44 24.40 -9.68
N LYS A 58 11.67 25.46 -9.40
CA LYS A 58 11.34 26.50 -10.39
C LYS A 58 12.59 27.18 -10.92
N LYS A 59 13.60 27.44 -10.07
CA LYS A 59 14.89 28.00 -10.49
C LYS A 59 15.69 27.03 -11.38
N LEU A 60 15.62 25.72 -11.12
CA LEU A 60 16.36 24.71 -11.88
C LEU A 60 15.70 24.28 -13.20
N GLN A 61 14.36 24.16 -13.21
CA GLN A 61 13.60 23.54 -14.30
C GLN A 61 12.58 24.49 -14.95
N GLY A 62 12.45 25.73 -14.46
CA GLY A 62 11.50 26.73 -14.95
C GLY A 62 10.06 26.53 -14.47
N LYS A 63 9.59 25.30 -14.31
CA LYS A 63 8.23 24.97 -13.86
C LYS A 63 8.24 24.17 -12.54
N PRO A 64 7.56 24.65 -11.47
CA PRO A 64 7.46 23.89 -10.23
C PRO A 64 6.51 22.68 -10.39
N HIS A 65 6.76 21.62 -9.65
CA HIS A 65 5.82 20.52 -9.49
C HIS A 65 4.60 20.95 -8.66
N ALA A 66 3.43 20.35 -8.91
CA ALA A 66 2.25 20.57 -8.09
C ALA A 66 2.49 20.16 -6.63
N LEU A 67 2.00 20.94 -5.67
CA LEU A 67 2.34 20.80 -4.25
C LEU A 67 1.88 19.45 -3.67
N HIS A 68 0.67 18.99 -4.02
CA HIS A 68 0.15 17.69 -3.56
C HIS A 68 1.05 16.52 -4.00
N TRP A 69 1.65 16.61 -5.20
CA TRP A 69 2.56 15.59 -5.71
C TRP A 69 3.89 15.59 -4.94
N VAL A 70 4.43 16.78 -4.67
CA VAL A 70 5.62 16.95 -3.82
C VAL A 70 5.36 16.36 -2.43
N LYS A 71 4.20 16.65 -1.84
CA LYS A 71 3.79 16.11 -0.54
C LYS A 71 3.75 14.58 -0.56
N GLN A 72 3.14 13.97 -1.58
CA GLN A 72 3.12 12.51 -1.73
C GLN A 72 4.54 11.92 -1.85
N GLN A 73 5.44 12.60 -2.56
CA GLN A 73 6.85 12.16 -2.65
C GLN A 73 7.60 12.32 -1.33
N PHE A 74 7.33 13.39 -0.59
CA PHE A 74 7.88 13.60 0.76
C PHE A 74 7.41 12.50 1.72
N GLU A 75 6.11 12.19 1.75
CA GLU A 75 5.54 11.11 2.55
C GLU A 75 6.18 9.75 2.20
N LYS A 76 6.45 9.49 0.91
CA LYS A 76 7.18 8.29 0.49
C LYS A 76 8.60 8.22 1.09
N LEU A 77 9.32 9.34 1.16
CA LEU A 77 10.65 9.38 1.78
C LEU A 77 10.59 9.20 3.31
N VAL A 78 9.54 9.71 3.95
CA VAL A 78 9.26 9.49 5.38
C VAL A 78 8.94 8.02 5.65
N PHE A 79 8.09 7.40 4.81
CA PHE A 79 7.76 5.99 4.86
C PHE A 79 9.00 5.10 4.72
N LEU A 80 9.88 5.42 3.77
CA LEU A 80 11.16 4.75 3.58
C LEU A 80 12.20 5.07 4.68
N ARG A 81 11.81 5.84 5.71
CA ARG A 81 12.64 6.27 6.85
C ARG A 81 13.92 7.02 6.47
N ILE A 82 13.99 7.54 5.25
CA ILE A 82 15.04 8.47 4.81
C ILE A 82 14.88 9.79 5.56
N ILE A 83 13.64 10.22 5.73
CA ILE A 83 13.28 11.44 6.45
C ILE A 83 12.61 11.06 7.77
N HIS A 84 13.08 11.65 8.86
CA HIS A 84 12.43 11.59 10.15
C HIS A 84 11.83 12.95 10.50
N ILE A 85 10.52 13.02 10.71
CA ILE A 85 9.87 14.27 11.15
C ILE A 85 10.10 14.42 12.67
N ASP A 86 10.80 15.49 13.05
CA ASP A 86 11.02 15.91 14.45
C ASP A 86 9.82 16.74 14.94
N LYS A 87 9.31 17.66 14.09
CA LYS A 87 8.14 18.49 14.37
C LYS A 87 7.40 18.86 13.07
N ASP A 88 6.08 18.81 13.10
CA ASP A 88 5.20 19.34 12.04
C ASP A 88 4.64 20.68 12.53
N PHE A 89 4.82 21.74 11.74
CA PHE A 89 4.30 23.07 12.06
C PHE A 89 3.00 23.40 11.33
N GLY A 90 2.48 22.47 10.52
CA GLY A 90 1.38 22.75 9.60
C GLY A 90 1.87 23.53 8.37
N HIS A 91 0.92 23.93 7.51
CA HIS A 91 1.18 24.70 6.28
C HIS A 91 2.27 24.15 5.35
N ASN A 92 2.56 22.85 5.44
CA ASN A 92 3.66 22.16 4.72
C ASN A 92 5.08 22.58 5.16
N THR A 93 5.22 23.00 6.42
CA THR A 93 6.49 23.36 7.06
C THR A 93 6.86 22.29 8.08
N TYR A 94 8.09 21.77 8.00
CA TYR A 94 8.54 20.65 8.80
C TYR A 94 9.93 20.91 9.39
N ARG A 95 10.13 20.42 10.62
CA ARG A 95 11.46 20.17 11.19
C ARG A 95 11.76 18.68 11.02
N ILE A 96 12.80 18.35 10.27
CA ILE A 96 13.18 16.98 9.96
C ILE A 96 14.62 16.65 10.34
N LYS A 97 14.95 15.37 10.37
CA LYS A 97 16.30 14.83 10.38
C LYS A 97 16.45 13.86 9.21
N LEU A 98 17.52 14.01 8.43
CA LEU A 98 17.85 13.07 7.36
C LEU A 98 18.61 11.88 7.92
N ARG A 99 18.26 10.67 7.50
CA ARG A 99 19.01 9.44 7.79
C ARG A 99 19.80 9.00 6.57
N HIS A 100 20.96 8.40 6.82
CA HIS A 100 21.76 7.74 5.79
C HIS A 100 20.99 6.53 5.21
N PRO A 101 21.07 6.23 3.90
CA PRO A 101 20.41 5.07 3.29
C PRO A 101 20.81 3.71 3.90
N ASP A 102 22.03 3.61 4.44
CA ASP A 102 22.53 2.41 5.13
C ASP A 102 22.11 2.32 6.60
N ALA A 103 21.51 3.39 7.16
CA ALA A 103 20.97 3.32 8.51
C ALA A 103 19.89 2.25 8.50
N THR A 104 20.23 1.07 9.05
CA THR A 104 19.37 -0.11 9.05
C THR A 104 17.95 0.34 9.38
N ILE A 105 16.98 -0.01 8.53
CA ILE A 105 15.57 0.09 8.91
C ILE A 105 15.50 -0.72 10.20
N PRO A 106 15.30 -0.11 11.38
CA PRO A 106 15.24 -0.91 12.59
C PRO A 106 14.11 -1.91 12.35
N LYS A 107 14.44 -3.21 12.45
CA LYS A 107 13.45 -4.30 12.34
C LYS A 107 12.35 -4.18 13.40
N LYS A 108 12.48 -3.24 14.36
CA LYS A 108 11.46 -2.87 15.33
C LYS A 108 10.69 -1.62 14.88
N ARG A 109 9.41 -1.88 14.62
CA ARG A 109 8.31 -0.99 14.29
C ARG A 109 8.28 0.21 15.23
N CYS A 110 8.66 1.40 14.75
CA CYS A 110 8.45 2.64 15.49
C CYS A 110 7.06 3.16 15.16
N GLU A 111 6.09 2.68 15.94
CA GLU A 111 4.78 3.27 16.15
C GLU A 111 4.97 4.75 16.48
N ARG A 112 4.47 5.62 15.61
CA ARG A 112 4.09 6.97 16.00
C ARG A 112 2.93 7.39 15.11
N ASN A 113 1.73 7.25 15.68
CA ASN A 113 0.55 8.10 15.51
C ASN A 113 0.56 8.99 14.26
N LEU A 114 0.12 8.44 13.14
CA LEU A 114 -0.48 9.21 12.04
C LEU A 114 -1.88 9.66 12.50
N HIS A 115 -1.93 10.61 13.43
CA HIS A 115 -3.17 11.22 13.94
C HIS A 115 -3.72 12.30 12.98
N TYR A 116 -3.72 12.02 11.67
CA TYR A 116 -4.24 12.95 10.67
C TYR A 116 -5.17 12.21 9.71
N HIS A 117 -6.40 11.91 10.16
CA HIS A 117 -7.63 11.89 9.33
C HIS A 117 -8.89 11.53 10.13
N GLN A 118 -9.14 12.22 11.24
CA GLN A 118 -10.49 12.34 11.80
C GLN A 118 -10.80 13.83 11.96
N VAL A 119 -11.03 14.51 10.85
CA VAL A 119 -11.76 15.78 10.89
C VAL A 119 -13.23 15.43 10.79
N THR A 120 -13.89 15.69 11.92
CA THR A 120 -15.31 15.74 12.21
C THR A 120 -16.13 16.25 11.02
N LEU A 121 -16.88 15.34 10.38
CA LEU A 121 -18.05 15.69 9.57
C LEU A 121 -19.26 15.48 10.47
N GLU A 122 -19.51 16.47 11.33
CA GLU A 122 -20.81 16.60 11.97
C GLU A 122 -21.86 16.85 10.90
N LYS A 123 -22.81 15.92 10.84
CA LYS A 123 -24.03 15.94 10.04
C LYS A 123 -24.78 17.26 10.21
N GLN A 124 -25.29 17.79 9.10
CA GLN A 124 -26.63 18.37 9.09
C GLN A 124 -27.57 17.49 8.26
N PRO A 125 -28.81 17.23 8.73
CA PRO A 125 -29.82 16.56 7.93
C PRO A 125 -30.55 17.57 7.04
N SER A 126 -30.66 17.28 5.74
CA SER A 126 -31.69 17.88 4.89
C SER A 126 -32.54 16.78 4.29
N ASN A 127 -33.83 16.85 4.60
CA ASN A 127 -34.95 16.20 3.93
C ASN A 127 -34.88 16.45 2.39
N GLY A 128 -35.50 15.68 1.50
CA GLY A 128 -36.37 14.52 1.66
C GLY A 128 -36.77 13.91 0.30
N CYS A 129 -37.47 12.78 0.40
CA CYS A 129 -38.58 12.29 -0.42
C CYS A 129 -38.51 12.44 -1.97
N HIS A 130 -38.53 11.32 -2.70
CA HIS A 130 -39.70 10.92 -3.49
C HIS A 130 -39.61 9.48 -4.02
N SER A 131 -40.76 8.83 -3.95
CA SER A 131 -41.27 7.59 -4.57
C SER A 131 -40.96 7.52 -6.09
N GLU A 132 -40.96 6.40 -6.82
CA GLU A 132 -42.02 5.39 -6.93
C GLU A 132 -41.57 4.26 -7.90
N THR A 133 -42.04 3.04 -7.60
CA THR A 133 -42.48 1.93 -8.48
C THR A 133 -41.94 1.72 -9.91
N GLY A 134 -41.59 0.46 -10.21
CA GLY A 134 -41.54 -0.07 -11.59
C GLY A 134 -41.17 -1.55 -11.67
N PHE A 135 -42.15 -2.44 -11.47
CA PHE A 135 -42.12 -3.85 -11.89
C PHE A 135 -41.94 -3.96 -13.40
N VAL A 136 -41.11 -4.90 -13.91
CA VAL A 136 -41.47 -5.81 -15.01
C VAL A 136 -40.66 -7.10 -14.91
N SER A 137 -41.35 -8.22 -14.78
CA SER A 137 -40.86 -9.58 -15.04
C SER A 137 -41.11 -9.94 -16.51
N SER A 138 -40.19 -10.66 -17.14
CA SER A 138 -40.53 -11.53 -18.28
C SER A 138 -39.49 -12.63 -18.48
N SER A 139 -39.97 -13.85 -18.22
CA SER A 139 -39.62 -15.16 -18.77
C SER A 139 -39.40 -15.12 -20.30
N SER A 140 -38.58 -15.97 -20.93
CA SER A 140 -38.87 -17.40 -21.17
C SER A 140 -37.72 -18.14 -21.92
N PRO A 141 -37.80 -19.48 -22.05
CA PRO A 141 -36.69 -20.39 -22.35
C PRO A 141 -36.63 -20.84 -23.82
N HIS A 142 -35.48 -21.38 -24.26
CA HIS A 142 -35.40 -22.27 -25.42
C HIS A 142 -34.24 -23.29 -25.29
N SER A 143 -34.62 -24.55 -25.13
CA SER A 143 -33.92 -25.72 -25.69
C SER A 143 -34.88 -26.31 -26.74
N PRO A 144 -34.40 -27.00 -27.79
CA PRO A 144 -34.14 -28.45 -27.62
C PRO A 144 -33.02 -29.04 -28.54
N ASP A 145 -32.62 -30.28 -28.20
CA ASP A 145 -32.27 -31.44 -29.08
C ASP A 145 -31.21 -31.26 -30.21
N LYS A 146 -30.39 -32.24 -30.62
CA LYS A 146 -30.33 -33.70 -30.44
C LYS A 146 -28.97 -34.20 -30.98
N SER A 147 -28.47 -35.25 -30.35
CA SER A 147 -27.73 -36.43 -30.87
C SER A 147 -26.94 -36.35 -32.19
N THR A 148 -25.69 -36.85 -32.19
CA THR A 148 -25.24 -37.95 -33.08
C THR A 148 -23.97 -38.61 -32.52
N VAL A 149 -24.03 -39.94 -32.43
CA VAL A 149 -22.99 -40.92 -32.07
C VAL A 149 -22.15 -41.24 -33.31
N CYS A 150 -20.83 -41.48 -33.15
CA CYS A 150 -20.06 -42.50 -33.88
C CYS A 150 -18.80 -42.86 -33.05
N THR A 151 -18.54 -44.15 -32.91
CA THR A 151 -17.40 -44.77 -32.21
C THR A 151 -16.25 -45.14 -33.17
N ASP A 152 -15.10 -45.44 -32.55
CA ASP A 152 -13.94 -46.23 -33.00
C ASP A 152 -13.02 -45.56 -34.06
N ASP A 153 -11.69 -45.67 -34.05
CA ASP A 153 -10.84 -46.73 -33.52
C ASP A 153 -9.36 -46.27 -33.38
N SER A 154 -8.66 -46.86 -32.39
CA SER A 154 -7.24 -47.26 -32.38
C SER A 154 -6.06 -46.26 -32.43
N SER A 155 -5.30 -46.31 -31.32
CA SER A 155 -3.86 -46.63 -31.23
C SER A 155 -2.79 -45.56 -31.48
N GLY A 156 -2.04 -45.25 -30.42
CA GLY A 156 -0.77 -44.51 -30.52
C GLY A 156 -0.18 -44.05 -29.18
N SER A 157 -0.02 -44.95 -28.22
CA SER A 157 0.70 -44.68 -26.97
C SER A 157 2.15 -44.26 -27.24
N ASN A 158 2.52 -43.05 -26.86
CA ASN A 158 3.91 -42.71 -26.56
C ASN A 158 3.98 -41.65 -25.44
N THR A 159 3.79 -42.10 -24.20
CA THR A 159 3.90 -41.26 -23.00
C THR A 159 5.37 -41.14 -22.58
N ASN A 160 6.08 -40.18 -23.17
CA ASN A 160 7.27 -39.63 -22.53
C ASN A 160 6.82 -38.68 -21.42
N ASN A 161 6.62 -39.25 -20.22
CA ASN A 161 6.30 -38.52 -18.99
C ASN A 161 7.52 -37.71 -18.53
N GLN A 162 7.70 -36.53 -19.11
CA GLN A 162 8.45 -35.46 -18.48
C GLN A 162 7.42 -34.49 -17.86
N PRO A 163 7.40 -34.27 -16.53
CA PRO A 163 6.44 -33.36 -15.92
C PRO A 163 6.63 -31.96 -16.50
N ASP A 164 5.64 -31.49 -17.25
CA ASP A 164 5.58 -30.13 -17.75
C ASP A 164 5.30 -29.18 -16.57
N TYR A 165 6.40 -28.77 -15.93
CA TYR A 165 6.42 -27.81 -14.81
C TYR A 165 5.65 -26.52 -15.12
N SER A 166 5.50 -26.15 -16.40
CA SER A 166 4.79 -24.95 -16.84
C SER A 166 3.28 -25.07 -16.62
N ASN A 167 2.73 -26.27 -16.82
CA ASN A 167 1.30 -26.53 -16.69
C ASN A 167 0.90 -26.58 -15.20
N GLU A 168 1.72 -27.18 -14.35
CA GLU A 168 1.47 -27.26 -12.91
C GLU A 168 1.48 -25.87 -12.23
N LEU A 169 2.39 -24.98 -12.63
CA LEU A 169 2.47 -23.63 -12.09
C LEU A 169 1.22 -22.80 -12.45
N ASN A 170 0.73 -22.95 -13.68
CA ASN A 170 -0.47 -22.25 -14.15
C ASN A 170 -1.73 -22.72 -13.41
N ILE A 171 -1.85 -24.03 -13.16
CA ILE A 171 -2.94 -24.61 -12.36
C ILE A 171 -2.90 -24.07 -10.92
N LYS A 172 -1.71 -24.03 -10.29
CA LYS A 172 -1.54 -23.49 -8.94
C LYS A 172 -1.90 -22.00 -8.87
N GLU A 173 -1.46 -21.20 -9.84
CA GLU A 173 -1.80 -19.77 -9.90
C GLU A 173 -3.31 -19.56 -10.08
N HIS A 174 -3.94 -20.30 -10.99
CA HIS A 174 -5.38 -20.26 -11.21
C HIS A 174 -6.16 -20.62 -9.93
N HIS A 175 -5.75 -21.68 -9.24
CA HIS A 175 -6.34 -22.09 -7.97
C HIS A 175 -6.21 -20.99 -6.90
N ARG A 176 -5.03 -20.37 -6.77
CA ARG A 176 -4.81 -19.25 -5.84
C ARG A 176 -5.72 -18.06 -6.17
N LYS A 177 -5.86 -17.67 -7.43
CA LYS A 177 -6.76 -16.58 -7.85
C LYS A 177 -8.21 -16.87 -7.46
N LEU A 178 -8.69 -18.10 -7.65
CA LEU A 178 -10.03 -18.51 -7.22
C LEU A 178 -10.21 -18.43 -5.71
N GLN A 179 -9.21 -18.83 -4.92
CA GLN A 179 -9.26 -18.72 -3.46
C GLN A 179 -9.41 -17.25 -3.02
N ILE A 180 -8.66 -16.33 -3.64
CA ILE A 180 -8.75 -14.89 -3.37
C ILE A 180 -10.17 -14.37 -3.64
N ILE A 181 -10.76 -14.71 -4.78
CA ILE A 181 -12.11 -14.26 -5.15
C ILE A 181 -13.16 -14.84 -4.19
N LYS A 182 -13.06 -16.13 -3.85
CA LYS A 182 -13.95 -16.77 -2.86
C LYS A 182 -13.84 -16.10 -1.49
N ALA A 183 -12.63 -15.76 -1.05
CA ALA A 183 -12.41 -15.04 0.19
C ALA A 183 -13.09 -13.66 0.17
N CYS A 184 -12.93 -12.88 -0.90
CA CYS A 184 -13.57 -11.56 -1.02
C CYS A 184 -15.11 -11.66 -1.03
N ALA A 185 -15.66 -12.63 -1.76
CA ALA A 185 -17.10 -12.85 -1.87
C ALA A 185 -17.75 -13.15 -0.50
N LYS A 186 -17.05 -13.85 0.40
CA LYS A 186 -17.50 -14.11 1.79
C LYS A 186 -17.76 -12.82 2.60
N TYR A 187 -17.14 -11.70 2.21
CA TYR A 187 -17.31 -10.40 2.83
C TYR A 187 -18.20 -9.45 2.00
N GLY A 188 -18.88 -9.97 0.97
CA GLY A 188 -19.73 -9.17 0.08
C GLY A 188 -18.97 -8.33 -0.94
N ILE A 189 -17.66 -8.57 -1.13
CA ILE A 189 -16.83 -7.85 -2.11
C ILE A 189 -16.68 -8.71 -3.35
N LEU A 190 -17.46 -8.40 -4.39
CA LEU A 190 -17.43 -9.12 -5.66
C LEU A 190 -16.42 -8.49 -6.60
N PHE A 191 -15.48 -9.24 -7.15
CA PHE A 191 -14.54 -8.76 -8.17
C PHE A 191 -14.88 -9.38 -9.53
N ASN A 192 -14.72 -8.60 -10.60
CA ASN A 192 -14.84 -9.11 -11.96
C ASN A 192 -13.47 -9.56 -12.47
N PRO A 193 -13.25 -10.85 -12.78
CA PRO A 193 -11.93 -11.38 -13.13
C PRO A 193 -11.30 -10.75 -14.38
N LYS A 194 -12.09 -10.08 -15.24
CA LYS A 194 -11.61 -9.42 -16.47
C LYS A 194 -11.19 -7.97 -16.29
N LYS A 195 -11.38 -7.38 -15.10
CA LYS A 195 -11.02 -5.98 -14.83
C LYS A 195 -9.59 -5.88 -14.30
N ALA A 196 -8.87 -4.84 -14.72
CA ALA A 196 -7.52 -4.53 -14.26
C ALA A 196 -7.43 -4.35 -12.73
N THR A 197 -8.48 -3.84 -12.09
CA THR A 197 -8.56 -3.73 -10.63
C THR A 197 -8.50 -5.09 -9.94
N THR A 198 -9.05 -6.13 -10.57
CA THR A 198 -9.00 -7.50 -10.06
C THR A 198 -7.63 -8.15 -10.31
N GLU A 199 -6.94 -7.79 -11.39
CA GLU A 199 -5.55 -8.24 -11.58
C GLU A 199 -4.62 -7.72 -10.50
N GLU A 200 -4.90 -6.52 -9.98
CA GLU A 200 -4.11 -5.93 -8.91
C GLU A 200 -4.20 -6.73 -7.60
N ILE A 201 -5.39 -7.20 -7.21
CA ILE A 201 -5.52 -7.96 -5.96
C ILE A 201 -4.73 -9.28 -5.98
N TYR A 202 -4.57 -9.89 -7.16
CA TYR A 202 -3.81 -11.13 -7.32
C TYR A 202 -2.30 -10.96 -7.10
N LYS A 203 -1.79 -9.73 -7.05
CA LYS A 203 -0.39 -9.43 -6.75
C LYS A 203 -0.06 -9.59 -5.25
N TYR A 204 -1.08 -9.66 -4.39
CA TYR A 204 -0.90 -9.71 -2.94
C TYR A 204 -1.05 -11.14 -2.38
N PRO A 205 -0.26 -11.53 -1.36
CA PRO A 205 -0.44 -12.78 -0.63
C PRO A 205 -1.86 -12.94 -0.08
N ILE A 206 -2.35 -14.19 0.02
CA ILE A 206 -3.72 -14.47 0.48
C ILE A 206 -3.89 -14.12 1.96
N GLU A 207 -2.81 -14.15 2.73
CA GLU A 207 -2.72 -13.80 4.13
C GLU A 207 -3.02 -12.30 4.33
N ASP A 208 -2.39 -11.45 3.53
CA ASP A 208 -2.59 -10.00 3.53
C ASP A 208 -4.02 -9.62 3.13
N ILE A 209 -4.58 -10.33 2.15
CA ILE A 209 -5.98 -10.18 1.73
C ILE A 209 -6.91 -10.58 2.87
N THR A 210 -6.64 -11.72 3.52
CA THR A 210 -7.45 -12.20 4.63
C THR A 210 -7.42 -11.24 5.82
N ALA A 211 -6.25 -10.68 6.15
CA ALA A 211 -6.12 -9.67 7.20
C ALA A 211 -6.87 -8.37 6.83
N SER A 212 -6.76 -7.93 5.58
CA SER A 212 -7.49 -6.75 5.07
C SER A 212 -9.00 -6.93 5.13
N LEU A 213 -9.51 -8.13 4.82
CA LEU A 213 -10.93 -8.46 4.90
C LEU A 213 -11.44 -8.48 6.36
N LYS A 214 -10.62 -8.95 7.31
CA LYS A 214 -10.96 -8.87 8.74
C LYS A 214 -11.09 -7.41 9.19
N LEU A 215 -10.14 -6.55 8.79
CA LEU A 215 -10.19 -5.10 9.06
C LEU A 215 -11.42 -4.46 8.39
N PHE A 216 -11.72 -4.82 7.14
CA PHE A 216 -12.91 -4.35 6.43
C PHE A 216 -14.19 -4.62 7.24
N LYS A 217 -14.38 -5.87 7.70
CA LYS A 217 -15.53 -6.25 8.53
C LYS A 217 -15.62 -5.46 9.82
N GLN A 218 -14.49 -5.18 10.47
CA GLN A 218 -14.46 -4.39 11.70
C GLN A 218 -14.87 -2.95 11.45
N ARG A 219 -14.38 -2.30 10.38
CA ARG A 219 -14.77 -0.93 10.05
C ARG A 219 -16.21 -0.82 9.59
N ASN A 220 -16.71 -1.81 8.86
CA ASN A 220 -18.09 -1.82 8.37
C ASN A 220 -19.13 -1.89 9.51
N LYS A 221 -18.73 -2.24 10.74
CA LYS A 221 -19.59 -2.12 11.93
C LYS A 221 -19.96 -0.66 12.26
N GLY A 222 -19.12 0.29 11.87
CA GLY A 222 -19.32 1.73 12.12
C GLY A 222 -20.05 2.48 11.01
N GLY A 223 -20.40 1.82 9.92
CA GLY A 223 -21.06 2.43 8.76
C GLY A 223 -20.71 1.70 7.46
N LEU A 224 -21.60 1.79 6.47
CA LEU A 224 -21.41 1.16 5.16
C LEU A 224 -20.24 1.81 4.41
N ILE A 225 -19.31 1.00 3.89
CA ILE A 225 -18.25 1.48 3.00
C ILE A 225 -18.79 1.50 1.57
N ASP A 226 -18.96 2.70 1.00
CA ASP A 226 -19.59 2.90 -0.32
C ASP A 226 -18.84 2.19 -1.47
N ASN A 227 -17.50 2.14 -1.41
CA ASN A 227 -16.67 1.48 -2.42
C ASN A 227 -15.76 0.40 -1.80
N PRO A 228 -16.29 -0.82 -1.58
CA PRO A 228 -15.54 -1.86 -0.89
C PRO A 228 -14.35 -2.39 -1.70
N GLN A 229 -14.46 -2.44 -3.03
CA GLN A 229 -13.36 -2.88 -3.90
C GLN A 229 -12.18 -1.92 -3.84
N GLY A 230 -12.44 -0.62 -4.02
CA GLY A 230 -11.41 0.42 -3.95
C GLY A 230 -10.77 0.47 -2.58
N TRP A 231 -11.59 0.41 -1.53
CA TRP A 231 -11.11 0.37 -0.15
C TRP A 231 -10.16 -0.81 0.09
N LEU A 232 -10.50 -2.01 -0.38
CA LEU A 232 -9.66 -3.19 -0.19
C LEU A 232 -8.31 -3.06 -0.90
N ILE A 233 -8.32 -2.55 -2.14
CA ILE A 233 -7.09 -2.30 -2.90
C ILE A 233 -6.21 -1.27 -2.18
N ASP A 234 -6.78 -0.16 -1.71
CA ASP A 234 -6.03 0.84 -0.96
C ASP A 234 -5.52 0.28 0.38
N CYS A 235 -6.33 -0.51 1.09
CA CYS A 235 -5.92 -1.22 2.30
C CYS A 235 -4.69 -2.12 2.04
N LEU A 236 -4.64 -2.82 0.92
CA LEU A 236 -3.50 -3.65 0.53
C LEU A 236 -2.27 -2.83 0.12
N ARG A 237 -2.48 -1.75 -0.65
CA ARG A 237 -1.40 -0.84 -1.08
C ARG A 237 -0.71 -0.15 0.09
N TYR A 238 -1.49 0.33 1.06
CA TYR A 238 -1.01 1.06 2.22
C TYR A 238 -0.86 0.19 3.47
N ARG A 239 -1.17 -1.10 3.35
CA ARG A 239 -1.06 -2.13 4.39
C ARG A 239 -1.78 -1.77 5.70
N TYR A 240 -2.95 -1.13 5.62
CA TYR A 240 -3.73 -0.72 6.79
C TYR A 240 -4.10 -1.89 7.73
N TYR A 241 -4.14 -3.11 7.20
CA TYR A 241 -4.41 -4.31 7.97
C TYR A 241 -3.32 -4.63 9.00
N GLU A 242 -2.07 -4.20 8.79
CA GLU A 242 -0.98 -4.45 9.74
C GLU A 242 -1.20 -3.75 11.09
N ASP A 243 -1.83 -2.57 11.08
CA ASP A 243 -2.11 -1.81 12.30
C ASP A 243 -3.16 -2.47 13.19
N ASN A 244 -3.92 -3.41 12.61
CA ASN A 244 -4.99 -4.13 13.29
C ASN A 244 -4.63 -5.59 13.63
N LEU A 245 -3.42 -6.03 13.25
CA LEU A 245 -2.86 -7.33 13.63
C LEU A 245 -2.25 -7.33 15.04
N TYR A 246 -2.04 -6.15 15.62
CA TYR A 246 -1.55 -6.00 16.98
C TYR A 246 -2.74 -5.70 17.89
N THR A 247 -3.46 -6.76 18.26
CA THR A 247 -4.55 -6.63 19.22
C THR A 247 -3.98 -6.52 20.62
N LYS A 248 -4.78 -6.03 21.57
CA LYS A 248 -4.37 -5.96 22.98
C LYS A 248 -3.92 -7.33 23.48
N GLU A 249 -4.55 -8.40 22.98
CA GLU A 249 -4.26 -9.78 23.34
C GLU A 249 -2.90 -10.25 22.81
N THR A 250 -2.51 -9.91 21.57
CA THR A 250 -1.18 -10.23 21.06
C THR A 250 -0.09 -9.45 21.78
N PHE A 251 -0.38 -8.21 22.19
CA PHE A 251 0.55 -7.42 23.01
C PHE A 251 0.71 -8.00 24.42
N ILE A 252 -0.38 -8.46 25.05
CA ILE A 252 -0.33 -9.13 26.35
C ILE A 252 0.48 -10.43 26.26
N ALA A 253 0.25 -11.25 25.23
CA ALA A 253 0.99 -12.49 25.01
C ALA A 253 2.51 -12.25 24.82
N ASP A 254 2.88 -11.23 24.03
CA ASP A 254 4.29 -10.85 23.84
C ASP A 254 4.93 -10.38 25.15
N ILE A 255 4.18 -9.69 26.03
CA ILE A 255 4.66 -9.29 27.35
C ILE A 255 4.83 -10.51 28.26
N GLU A 256 3.87 -11.44 28.30
CA GLU A 256 3.94 -12.65 29.10
C GLU A 256 5.13 -13.55 28.72
N ASP A 257 5.46 -13.64 27.42
CA ASP A 257 6.63 -14.38 26.93
C ASP A 257 7.95 -13.72 27.36
N ILE A 258 8.02 -12.38 27.34
CA ILE A 258 9.18 -11.63 27.85
C ILE A 258 9.35 -11.86 29.36
N PHE A 259 8.27 -11.81 30.13
CA PHE A 259 8.34 -12.12 31.57
C PHE A 259 8.81 -13.55 31.79
N THR A 260 8.21 -14.54 31.11
CA THR A 260 8.57 -15.95 31.28
C THR A 260 10.03 -16.23 30.93
N SER A 261 10.55 -15.62 29.85
CA SER A 261 11.95 -15.80 29.43
C SER A 261 12.96 -15.11 30.37
N VAL A 262 12.61 -13.98 30.99
CA VAL A 262 13.48 -13.30 31.96
C VAL A 262 13.55 -14.07 33.28
N PHE A 263 12.41 -14.56 33.78
CA PHE A 263 12.36 -15.25 35.07
C PHE A 263 12.84 -16.70 35.03
N SER A 264 12.81 -17.37 33.86
CA SER A 264 13.30 -18.76 33.73
C SER A 264 14.83 -18.90 33.65
N ASN A 265 15.57 -17.81 33.40
CA ASN A 265 17.03 -17.83 33.30
C ASN A 265 17.75 -17.43 34.62
N SER A 266 17.01 -17.37 35.73
CA SER A 266 17.51 -16.90 37.04
C SER A 266 17.66 -18.02 38.10
N GLY A 267 17.55 -19.29 37.71
CA GLY A 267 17.77 -20.45 38.57
C GLY A 267 18.89 -21.33 38.02
#